data_AF-E3REW8-F1
#
_entry.id   AF-E3REW8-F1
#
_cell.length_a   1.000
_cell.length_b   1.000
_cell.length_c   1.000
_cell.angle_alpha   90.00
_cell.angle_beta   90.00
_cell.angle_gamma   90.00
#
_symmetry.space_group_name_H-M   'P 1'
#
loop_
_entity.id
_entity.type
_entity.pdbx_description
1 polymer ?
#
loop_
_entity_poly.entity_id
_entity_poly.type
_entity_poly.pdbx_seq_one_letter_code
_entity_poly.pdbx_strand_id
1 'polypeptide(L)'
;MPDQIHHESGAGANVSEHTTHEQAKEQAAPSMMPANPASDTVSSSAEQTEKTPATKTSNGSTSPIATPKAALNARKRGLPEPSVESEPSSKKYKDSPSPPSSRLSSIQRFPSPPEMPATAFDKETWQGFCDIESEPACFSVILREMGVQDVTVREVFSMDQDFILENVPQPIYGFILLFHYREFGNDNQADECPKNVWFANQLPAQNSCATLAMINILMNQSDEAVIGEHLEQFKDFTNHFTPYQRGEAFASFDFVKKIHNSFAKKMDILEGDKHLSSKVRRAERLKVQAVAEKIKPSKRSTKSRRSSPDSVGSNNSSESVESSAHHYIAFVPVGNQVWKLDGLDKQPTPVGSFDTDNGETWLR
;
A
#
# COMPACT_ATOMS: atom_id res chain seq x y z
N MET A 1 69.15 -28.70 50.49
CA MET A 1 69.57 -27.67 49.52
C MET A 1 68.56 -27.65 48.39
N PRO A 2 67.70 -26.62 48.27
CA PRO A 2 67.26 -25.61 49.26
C PRO A 2 65.82 -25.94 49.77
N ASP A 3 65.43 -25.69 51.02
CA ASP A 3 64.95 -24.45 51.70
C ASP A 3 63.41 -24.30 51.59
N GLN A 4 62.57 -24.22 52.64
CA GLN A 4 62.53 -23.37 53.86
C GLN A 4 62.19 -21.88 53.59
N ILE A 5 61.31 -21.17 54.33
CA ILE A 5 60.28 -21.52 55.34
C ILE A 5 59.40 -20.27 55.67
N HIS A 6 58.16 -20.46 56.18
CA HIS A 6 57.27 -19.54 56.96
C HIS A 6 56.98 -18.08 56.49
N HIS A 7 56.05 -17.29 57.06
CA HIS A 7 54.68 -17.39 57.65
C HIS A 7 54.41 -16.06 58.42
N GLU A 8 53.15 -15.61 58.54
CA GLU A 8 52.68 -14.59 59.52
C GLU A 8 53.19 -13.12 59.45
N SER A 9 52.54 -12.08 60.00
CA SER A 9 51.26 -11.94 60.74
C SER A 9 50.72 -10.48 60.79
N GLY A 10 49.43 -10.32 61.11
CA GLY A 10 48.82 -9.19 61.85
C GLY A 10 48.39 -7.92 61.07
N ALA A 11 47.60 -6.99 61.64
CA ALA A 11 46.57 -7.05 62.70
C ALA A 11 45.88 -5.67 62.85
N GLY A 12 44.58 -5.63 63.22
CA GLY A 12 43.84 -4.40 63.62
C GLY A 12 43.08 -3.70 62.47
N ALA A 13 41.94 -3.02 62.70
CA ALA A 13 41.20 -2.80 63.95
C ALA A 13 39.67 -2.68 63.73
N ASN A 14 38.91 -2.67 64.83
CA ASN A 14 37.45 -2.73 64.91
C ASN A 14 36.78 -1.32 64.88
N VAL A 15 35.44 -1.30 65.04
CA VAL A 15 34.49 -0.16 65.25
C VAL A 15 33.76 0.27 63.96
N SER A 16 32.45 0.04 63.72
CA SER A 16 31.23 -0.29 64.49
C SER A 16 30.46 0.88 65.14
N GLU A 17 29.43 1.39 64.45
CA GLU A 17 28.13 1.94 64.94
C GLU A 17 27.34 2.40 63.68
N HIS A 18 26.15 1.89 63.32
CA HIS A 18 24.81 2.08 63.92
C HIS A 18 24.50 3.57 64.22
N THR A 19 23.33 4.12 63.84
CA THR A 19 22.07 3.86 64.55
C THR A 19 20.82 4.33 63.75
N THR A 20 19.75 3.53 63.84
CA THR A 20 18.30 3.69 63.50
C THR A 20 17.74 4.85 62.66
N HIS A 21 16.83 4.63 61.69
CA HIS A 21 15.41 4.19 61.80
C HIS A 21 14.46 5.20 62.49
N GLU A 22 13.48 5.74 61.75
CA GLU A 22 12.08 5.82 62.22
C GLU A 22 11.11 5.83 61.02
N GLN A 23 9.94 5.21 61.18
CA GLN A 23 8.83 5.21 60.21
C GLN A 23 7.68 6.05 60.77
N ALA A 24 6.99 6.81 59.92
CA ALA A 24 5.63 7.28 60.19
C ALA A 24 4.75 7.10 58.94
N LYS A 25 3.45 6.97 59.17
CA LYS A 25 2.42 6.44 58.24
C LYS A 25 1.28 7.48 58.10
N GLU A 26 0.22 7.10 57.37
CA GLU A 26 -1.13 7.74 57.35
C GLU A 26 -1.26 8.87 56.30
N GLN A 27 -1.83 8.61 55.11
CA GLN A 27 -3.26 8.52 54.76
C GLN A 27 -4.05 9.84 54.90
N ALA A 28 -4.45 10.43 53.77
CA ALA A 28 -5.85 10.77 53.42
C ALA A 28 -5.95 11.64 52.14
N ALA A 29 -6.88 11.27 51.25
CA ALA A 29 -7.57 12.17 50.33
C ALA A 29 -9.04 12.28 50.82
N PRO A 30 -9.96 13.15 50.32
CA PRO A 30 -9.88 13.89 49.04
C PRO A 30 -10.46 15.35 49.07
N SER A 31 -10.58 15.93 47.86
CA SER A 31 -11.81 16.60 47.36
C SER A 31 -11.84 18.13 47.11
N MET A 32 -12.63 18.45 46.06
CA MET A 32 -13.34 19.70 45.73
C MET A 32 -12.62 20.89 45.05
N MET A 33 -13.36 21.42 44.06
CA MET A 33 -13.13 22.68 43.35
C MET A 33 -13.54 23.90 44.18
N PRO A 34 -13.39 25.11 43.61
CA PRO A 34 -14.58 25.94 43.47
C PRO A 34 -14.77 26.49 42.04
N ALA A 35 -16.03 26.81 41.72
CA ALA A 35 -16.42 27.48 40.49
C ALA A 35 -16.99 28.88 40.79
N ASN A 36 -16.65 29.85 39.94
CA ASN A 36 -17.35 31.12 39.61
C ASN A 36 -17.87 32.06 40.75
N PRO A 37 -17.96 33.36 40.43
CA PRO A 37 -19.29 33.86 40.05
C PRO A 37 -19.29 34.73 38.77
N ALA A 38 -20.47 34.82 38.14
CA ALA A 38 -20.84 35.90 37.20
C ALA A 38 -21.27 37.15 38.02
N SER A 39 -21.73 38.29 37.49
CA SER A 39 -22.24 38.69 36.16
C SER A 39 -22.18 40.22 36.01
N ASP A 40 -22.39 40.74 34.78
CA ASP A 40 -23.41 41.76 34.42
C ASP A 40 -23.07 42.43 33.06
N THR A 41 -23.92 42.34 32.03
CA THR A 41 -24.93 43.37 31.57
C THR A 41 -24.30 44.75 31.27
N VAL A 42 -24.50 45.41 30.11
CA VAL A 42 -25.78 45.79 29.44
C VAL A 42 -25.62 45.98 27.90
N SER A 43 -26.77 45.91 27.20
CA SER A 43 -27.18 46.39 25.84
C SER A 43 -26.52 47.71 25.33
N SER A 44 -26.68 48.18 24.07
CA SER A 44 -27.78 48.09 23.10
C SER A 44 -27.33 48.47 21.66
N SER A 45 -27.98 47.99 20.57
CA SER A 45 -28.91 48.74 19.66
C SER A 45 -28.34 50.01 18.99
N ALA A 46 -28.66 50.42 17.74
CA ALA A 46 -29.50 49.94 16.63
C ALA A 46 -29.10 50.75 15.35
N GLU A 47 -29.18 50.22 14.12
CA GLU A 47 -30.21 50.56 13.08
C GLU A 47 -30.13 52.04 12.59
N GLN A 48 -30.03 52.40 11.30
CA GLN A 48 -30.95 52.24 10.14
C GLN A 48 -30.12 52.50 8.84
N THR A 49 -30.54 52.38 7.57
CA THR A 49 -31.86 52.48 6.89
C THR A 49 -31.96 51.60 5.63
N GLU A 50 -32.99 50.75 5.59
CA GLU A 50 -34.04 50.69 4.54
C GLU A 50 -33.75 51.16 3.09
N LYS A 51 -33.87 50.26 2.09
CA LYS A 51 -34.99 50.25 1.10
C LYS A 51 -34.86 49.23 -0.05
N THR A 52 -35.84 48.34 -0.15
CA THR A 52 -36.29 47.68 -1.39
C THR A 52 -37.41 48.53 -2.03
N PRO A 53 -37.72 48.42 -3.35
CA PRO A 53 -38.56 47.33 -3.82
C PRO A 53 -38.22 46.80 -5.23
N ALA A 54 -38.71 45.60 -5.55
CA ALA A 54 -38.63 44.99 -6.88
C ALA A 54 -39.83 45.38 -7.77
N THR A 55 -39.65 45.50 -9.09
CA THR A 55 -40.76 45.25 -10.05
C THR A 55 -40.27 44.76 -11.43
N LYS A 56 -41.15 43.99 -12.07
CA LYS A 56 -41.04 43.19 -13.31
C LYS A 56 -40.92 43.98 -14.63
N THR A 57 -40.23 43.40 -15.60
CA THR A 57 -40.55 43.36 -17.06
C THR A 57 -39.99 42.04 -17.62
N SER A 58 -40.56 41.18 -18.47
CA SER A 58 -41.69 41.14 -19.44
C SER A 58 -41.37 41.40 -20.92
N ASN A 59 -41.20 40.29 -21.67
CA ASN A 59 -41.60 40.02 -23.07
C ASN A 59 -40.90 40.69 -24.29
N GLY A 60 -40.79 39.89 -25.38
CA GLY A 60 -40.52 40.31 -26.77
C GLY A 60 -39.27 39.66 -27.39
N SER A 61 -39.24 38.44 -27.97
CA SER A 61 -40.07 37.79 -29.02
C SER A 61 -39.59 38.04 -30.47
N THR A 62 -39.05 36.99 -31.12
CA THR A 62 -39.15 36.61 -32.56
C THR A 62 -38.21 35.42 -32.85
N SER A 63 -38.43 34.44 -33.74
CA SER A 63 -39.60 33.70 -34.25
C SER A 63 -39.08 32.46 -35.03
N PRO A 64 -39.81 31.33 -35.14
CA PRO A 64 -39.27 30.09 -35.72
C PRO A 64 -39.86 29.64 -37.08
N ILE A 65 -39.08 28.79 -37.78
CA ILE A 65 -39.47 27.69 -38.71
C ILE A 65 -40.31 28.00 -39.97
N ALA A 66 -39.80 27.51 -41.11
CA ALA A 66 -40.62 26.99 -42.22
C ALA A 66 -39.93 25.76 -42.87
N THR A 67 -40.71 24.76 -43.28
CA THR A 67 -40.29 23.64 -44.15
C THR A 67 -40.90 23.79 -45.53
N PRO A 68 -40.43 23.02 -46.53
CA PRO A 68 -41.40 22.10 -47.15
C PRO A 68 -40.84 20.70 -47.49
N LYS A 69 -41.76 19.78 -47.77
CA LYS A 69 -41.54 18.37 -48.11
C LYS A 69 -41.35 18.16 -49.62
N ALA A 70 -40.63 17.11 -50.00
CA ALA A 70 -40.94 16.29 -51.17
C ALA A 70 -40.44 14.85 -50.97
N ALA A 71 -41.20 13.86 -51.42
CA ALA A 71 -40.88 12.43 -51.32
C ALA A 71 -40.49 11.86 -52.70
N LEU A 72 -39.93 10.64 -52.76
CA LEU A 72 -40.21 9.67 -53.84
C LEU A 72 -39.70 8.24 -53.50
N ASN A 73 -40.18 7.25 -54.28
CA ASN A 73 -40.23 5.83 -53.93
C ASN A 73 -39.12 4.93 -54.56
N ALA A 74 -39.03 3.70 -54.06
CA ALA A 74 -38.09 2.65 -54.50
C ALA A 74 -38.46 1.92 -55.82
N ARG A 75 -37.47 1.34 -56.54
CA ARG A 75 -37.42 -0.08 -57.04
C ARG A 75 -36.38 -0.40 -58.16
N LYS A 76 -35.49 -1.37 -57.88
CA LYS A 76 -35.16 -2.62 -58.66
C LYS A 76 -34.61 -2.61 -60.13
N ARG A 77 -33.59 -3.47 -60.35
CA ARG A 77 -32.95 -3.97 -61.63
C ARG A 77 -31.82 -3.09 -62.22
N GLY A 78 -30.78 -3.62 -62.89
CA GLY A 78 -30.41 -5.02 -63.23
C GLY A 78 -29.02 -5.15 -63.91
N LEU A 79 -28.56 -6.38 -64.20
CA LEU A 79 -27.29 -6.74 -64.91
C LEU A 79 -27.35 -6.51 -66.43
N PRO A 80 -26.19 -6.51 -67.13
CA PRO A 80 -25.89 -7.65 -68.04
C PRO A 80 -24.39 -8.08 -68.16
N GLU A 81 -24.15 -9.32 -68.61
CA GLU A 81 -22.89 -9.85 -69.21
C GLU A 81 -22.99 -9.96 -70.75
N PRO A 82 -21.85 -10.10 -71.48
CA PRO A 82 -21.55 -11.33 -72.26
C PRO A 82 -20.02 -11.68 -72.43
N SER A 83 -19.51 -12.84 -72.92
CA SER A 83 -20.05 -14.23 -73.06
C SER A 83 -19.01 -15.27 -73.60
N VAL A 84 -18.76 -16.38 -72.86
CA VAL A 84 -18.54 -17.80 -73.32
C VAL A 84 -17.24 -18.24 -74.09
N GLU A 85 -16.95 -19.56 -74.00
CA GLU A 85 -15.98 -20.45 -74.73
C GLU A 85 -14.57 -20.68 -74.10
N SER A 86 -13.98 -21.89 -74.01
CA SER A 86 -14.39 -23.29 -74.33
C SER A 86 -13.54 -24.37 -73.60
N GLU A 87 -14.11 -25.57 -73.35
CA GLU A 87 -13.47 -26.81 -72.81
C GLU A 87 -12.64 -27.57 -73.91
N PRO A 88 -11.65 -28.44 -73.56
CA PRO A 88 -11.97 -29.86 -73.34
C PRO A 88 -11.10 -30.66 -72.32
N SER A 89 -11.82 -31.39 -71.48
CA SER A 89 -11.49 -32.57 -70.66
C SER A 89 -10.37 -33.52 -71.12
N SER A 90 -9.62 -34.11 -70.16
CA SER A 90 -9.66 -35.58 -69.94
C SER A 90 -8.96 -36.09 -68.66
N LYS A 91 -9.42 -37.27 -68.21
CA LYS A 91 -8.83 -38.26 -67.27
C LYS A 91 -8.95 -38.03 -65.74
N LYS A 92 -9.81 -38.88 -65.16
CA LYS A 92 -9.99 -39.16 -63.72
C LYS A 92 -8.73 -39.76 -63.09
N TYR A 93 -8.40 -39.34 -61.88
CA TYR A 93 -8.01 -40.25 -60.78
C TYR A 93 -8.74 -39.82 -59.50
N LYS A 94 -8.83 -40.71 -58.51
CA LYS A 94 -9.87 -40.74 -57.47
C LYS A 94 -9.25 -40.78 -56.07
N ASP A 95 -9.87 -40.06 -55.12
CA ASP A 95 -9.66 -40.10 -53.65
C ASP A 95 -8.24 -39.67 -53.17
N SER A 96 -8.01 -38.80 -52.17
CA SER A 96 -8.87 -38.17 -51.13
C SER A 96 -8.33 -36.76 -50.76
N PRO A 97 -9.14 -35.84 -50.21
CA PRO A 97 -8.68 -34.49 -49.85
C PRO A 97 -8.07 -34.43 -48.44
N SER A 98 -6.76 -34.15 -48.36
CA SER A 98 -6.16 -33.50 -47.18
C SER A 98 -6.44 -31.99 -47.27
N PRO A 99 -7.01 -31.34 -46.25
CA PRO A 99 -7.25 -29.90 -46.32
C PRO A 99 -5.92 -29.14 -46.33
N PRO A 100 -5.75 -28.11 -47.19
CA PRO A 100 -4.57 -27.26 -47.14
C PRO A 100 -4.55 -26.50 -45.82
N SER A 101 -3.37 -26.43 -45.19
CA SER A 101 -3.14 -25.64 -43.97
C SER A 101 -3.22 -24.15 -44.31
N SER A 102 -4.43 -23.60 -44.27
CA SER A 102 -4.62 -22.15 -44.22
C SER A 102 -4.07 -21.67 -42.88
N ARG A 103 -2.96 -20.91 -42.93
CA ARG A 103 -2.43 -20.20 -41.77
C ARG A 103 -3.52 -19.26 -41.24
N LEU A 104 -4.25 -19.70 -40.22
CA LEU A 104 -5.01 -18.81 -39.37
C LEU A 104 -3.99 -17.92 -38.67
N SER A 105 -3.96 -16.65 -39.09
CA SER A 105 -3.29 -15.57 -38.39
C SER A 105 -3.64 -15.66 -36.91
N SER A 106 -2.62 -15.65 -36.05
CA SER A 106 -2.78 -15.68 -34.60
C SER A 106 -3.84 -14.67 -34.17
N ILE A 107 -4.96 -15.16 -33.64
CA ILE A 107 -5.96 -14.31 -33.00
C ILE A 107 -5.22 -13.62 -31.84
N GLN A 108 -4.93 -12.32 -32.00
CA GLN A 108 -4.41 -11.50 -30.92
C GLN A 108 -5.48 -11.50 -29.83
N ARG A 109 -5.26 -12.33 -28.80
CA ARG A 109 -6.20 -12.53 -27.69
C ARG A 109 -6.31 -11.29 -26.79
N PHE A 110 -5.42 -10.33 -26.97
CA PHE A 110 -5.37 -9.04 -26.28
C PHE A 110 -5.18 -7.92 -27.31
N PRO A 111 -5.79 -6.74 -27.09
CA PRO A 111 -5.80 -5.64 -28.08
C PRO A 111 -4.46 -4.93 -28.28
N SER A 112 -3.44 -5.22 -27.46
CA SER A 112 -2.08 -4.67 -27.55
C SER A 112 -1.03 -5.75 -27.25
N PRO A 113 0.21 -5.66 -27.77
CA PRO A 113 1.32 -6.49 -27.34
C PRO A 113 1.58 -6.32 -25.83
N PRO A 114 1.92 -7.39 -25.07
CA PRO A 114 1.90 -7.30 -23.61
C PRO A 114 3.00 -6.43 -22.99
N GLU A 115 4.13 -6.30 -23.68
CA GLU A 115 5.30 -5.49 -23.27
C GLU A 115 5.06 -3.98 -23.39
N MET A 116 3.99 -3.56 -24.08
CA MET A 116 3.66 -2.14 -24.22
C MET A 116 3.19 -1.53 -22.90
N PRO A 117 3.38 -0.21 -22.69
CA PRO A 117 2.71 0.53 -21.62
C PRO A 117 1.21 0.26 -21.64
N ALA A 118 0.61 0.05 -20.46
CA ALA A 118 -0.85 -0.09 -20.37
C ALA A 118 -1.53 1.20 -20.85
N THR A 119 -2.67 1.09 -21.52
CA THR A 119 -3.40 2.27 -22.01
C THR A 119 -3.94 3.10 -20.84
N ALA A 120 -4.25 4.37 -21.07
CA ALA A 120 -4.87 5.21 -20.02
C ALA A 120 -6.17 4.57 -19.47
N PHE A 121 -6.97 3.95 -20.35
CA PHE A 121 -8.18 3.22 -19.96
C PHE A 121 -7.87 1.97 -19.11
N ASP A 122 -6.84 1.19 -19.47
CA ASP A 122 -6.40 0.05 -18.63
C ASP A 122 -5.99 0.53 -17.23
N LYS A 123 -5.18 1.59 -17.15
CA LYS A 123 -4.65 2.14 -15.89
C LYS A 123 -5.74 2.75 -14.99
N GLU A 124 -6.75 3.39 -15.59
CA GLU A 124 -7.85 4.01 -14.84
C GLU A 124 -8.92 3.00 -14.39
N THR A 125 -9.16 1.93 -15.15
CA THR A 125 -10.14 0.90 -14.79
C THR A 125 -9.59 -0.15 -13.82
N TRP A 126 -8.28 -0.41 -13.84
CA TRP A 126 -7.65 -1.42 -12.99
C TRP A 126 -7.61 -1.00 -11.52
N GLN A 127 -8.04 -1.90 -10.64
CA GLN A 127 -8.13 -1.66 -9.19
C GLN A 127 -6.86 -2.08 -8.43
N GLY A 128 -5.90 -2.71 -9.11
CA GLY A 128 -4.64 -3.16 -8.54
C GLY A 128 -3.57 -2.05 -8.48
N PHE A 129 -2.41 -2.47 -7.99
CA PHE A 129 -1.15 -1.74 -7.97
C PHE A 129 -0.15 -2.58 -8.78
N CYS A 130 0.60 -1.96 -9.70
CA CYS A 130 1.67 -2.65 -10.43
C CYS A 130 2.84 -2.97 -9.49
N ASP A 131 3.74 -3.87 -9.91
CA ASP A 131 5.03 -3.94 -9.22
C ASP A 131 5.89 -2.73 -9.62
N ILE A 132 6.68 -2.21 -8.69
CA ILE A 132 7.55 -1.05 -8.93
C ILE A 132 9.00 -1.50 -8.80
N GLU A 133 9.73 -1.35 -9.90
CA GLU A 133 11.17 -1.60 -9.98
C GLU A 133 11.93 -0.75 -8.94
N SER A 134 12.95 -1.34 -8.30
CA SER A 134 13.66 -0.77 -7.15
C SER A 134 14.65 0.35 -7.52
N GLU A 135 14.20 1.28 -8.37
CA GLU A 135 14.99 2.33 -8.97
C GLU A 135 14.75 3.68 -8.27
N PRO A 136 15.79 4.34 -7.72
CA PRO A 136 15.64 5.64 -7.07
C PRO A 136 15.03 6.72 -7.97
N ALA A 137 15.21 6.60 -9.29
CA ALA A 137 14.58 7.46 -10.29
C ALA A 137 13.05 7.28 -10.34
N CYS A 138 12.56 6.04 -10.29
CA CYS A 138 11.12 5.74 -10.25
C CYS A 138 10.48 6.32 -8.98
N PHE A 139 11.12 6.09 -7.82
CA PHE A 139 10.64 6.63 -6.54
C PHE A 139 10.65 8.17 -6.52
N SER A 140 11.72 8.81 -7.02
CA SER A 140 11.82 10.27 -7.08
C SER A 140 10.77 10.90 -8.02
N VAL A 141 10.42 10.22 -9.12
CA VAL A 141 9.29 10.64 -9.97
C VAL A 141 7.98 10.50 -9.19
N ILE A 142 7.72 9.36 -8.55
CA ILE A 142 6.49 9.14 -7.76
C ILE A 142 6.30 10.24 -6.70
N LEU A 143 7.34 10.57 -5.92
CA LEU A 143 7.29 11.65 -4.92
C LEU A 143 6.94 13.01 -5.54
N ARG A 144 7.61 13.38 -6.65
CA ARG A 144 7.37 14.66 -7.33
C ARG A 144 5.96 14.76 -7.91
N GLU A 145 5.46 13.70 -8.55
CA GLU A 145 4.09 13.68 -9.08
C GLU A 145 3.02 13.68 -7.97
N MET A 146 3.35 13.23 -6.75
CA MET A 146 2.49 13.40 -5.56
C MET A 146 2.43 14.83 -5.03
N GLY A 147 3.32 15.72 -5.47
CA GLY A 147 3.43 17.10 -5.01
C GLY A 147 4.46 17.32 -3.89
N VAL A 148 5.29 16.32 -3.57
CA VAL A 148 6.38 16.46 -2.60
C VAL A 148 7.49 17.34 -3.20
N GLN A 149 7.92 18.36 -2.46
CA GLN A 149 8.94 19.32 -2.90
C GLN A 149 10.29 19.06 -2.22
N ASP A 150 11.38 19.32 -2.92
CA ASP A 150 12.78 19.24 -2.45
C ASP A 150 13.25 17.90 -1.84
N VAL A 151 12.45 16.83 -1.95
CA VAL A 151 12.81 15.46 -1.58
C VAL A 151 13.23 14.66 -2.82
N THR A 152 14.33 13.89 -2.70
CA THR A 152 14.77 12.91 -3.71
C THR A 152 15.12 11.59 -3.04
N VAL A 153 14.96 10.47 -3.75
CA VAL A 153 15.42 9.17 -3.28
C VAL A 153 16.78 8.85 -3.88
N ARG A 154 17.67 8.28 -3.06
CA ARG A 154 19.02 7.86 -3.46
C ARG A 154 19.26 6.43 -2.98
N GLU A 155 20.01 5.68 -3.77
CA GLU A 155 20.54 4.39 -3.34
C GLU A 155 21.69 4.59 -2.34
N VAL A 156 21.76 3.72 -1.34
CA VAL A 156 22.78 3.76 -0.27
C VAL A 156 23.54 2.44 -0.30
N PHE A 157 24.82 2.49 -0.67
CA PHE A 157 25.65 1.30 -0.92
C PHE A 157 26.31 0.71 0.32
N SER A 158 26.46 1.49 1.40
CA SER A 158 26.86 0.99 2.71
C SER A 158 26.00 1.61 3.82
N MET A 159 25.76 0.84 4.88
CA MET A 159 25.08 1.30 6.09
C MET A 159 26.05 1.92 7.12
N ASP A 160 27.34 2.05 6.79
CA ASP A 160 28.31 2.73 7.66
C ASP A 160 27.92 4.21 7.83
N GLN A 161 27.87 4.68 9.08
CA GLN A 161 27.43 6.05 9.40
C GLN A 161 28.27 7.11 8.68
N ASP A 162 29.59 6.96 8.65
CA ASP A 162 30.52 7.87 7.96
C ASP A 162 30.22 7.93 6.44
N PHE A 163 29.97 6.78 5.81
CA PHE A 163 29.62 6.72 4.39
C PHE A 163 28.31 7.48 4.10
N ILE A 164 27.29 7.29 4.94
CA ILE A 164 26.00 7.98 4.79
C ILE A 164 26.18 9.49 4.94
N LEU A 165 26.90 9.95 5.97
CA LEU A 165 27.12 11.37 6.23
C LEU A 165 27.93 12.07 5.13
N GLU A 166 28.90 11.37 4.52
CA GLU A 166 29.73 11.91 3.43
C GLU A 166 29.02 11.91 2.07
N ASN A 167 28.14 10.93 1.78
CA ASN A 167 27.62 10.70 0.43
C ASN A 167 26.11 11.00 0.26
N VAL A 168 25.34 11.09 1.35
CA VAL A 168 23.90 11.34 1.32
C VAL A 168 23.59 12.75 1.82
N PRO A 169 22.97 13.62 0.99
CA PRO A 169 22.56 14.95 1.41
C PRO A 169 21.61 14.91 2.61
N GLN A 170 21.81 15.86 3.54
CA GLN A 170 20.97 16.03 4.72
C GLN A 170 19.89 17.09 4.47
N PRO A 171 18.72 17.02 5.15
CA PRO A 171 18.32 15.99 6.11
C PRO A 171 17.90 14.67 5.42
N ILE A 172 18.12 13.55 6.10
CA ILE A 172 17.55 12.25 5.70
C ILE A 172 16.23 12.06 6.47
N TYR A 173 15.12 12.01 5.74
CA TYR A 173 13.77 11.84 6.30
C TYR A 173 13.43 10.40 6.71
N GLY A 174 14.13 9.41 6.16
CA GLY A 174 13.93 8.00 6.44
C GLY A 174 14.69 7.10 5.46
N PHE A 175 14.77 5.81 5.76
CA PHE A 175 15.29 4.78 4.87
C PHE A 175 14.19 3.85 4.36
N ILE A 176 14.35 3.36 3.13
CA ILE A 176 13.54 2.28 2.57
C ILE A 176 14.46 1.10 2.31
N LEU A 177 14.13 -0.06 2.87
CA LEU A 177 14.88 -1.30 2.67
C LEU A 177 14.04 -2.30 1.86
N LEU A 178 14.61 -2.83 0.79
CA LEU A 178 14.08 -3.94 0.02
C LEU A 178 14.76 -5.25 0.42
N PHE A 179 13.99 -6.29 0.72
CA PHE A 179 14.52 -7.62 1.04
C PHE A 179 13.58 -8.74 0.55
N HIS A 180 14.10 -9.97 0.37
CA HIS A 180 13.24 -11.13 0.15
C HIS A 180 12.40 -11.43 1.38
N TYR A 181 11.08 -11.33 1.26
CA TYR A 181 10.15 -11.55 2.35
C TYR A 181 10.33 -12.93 2.98
N ARG A 182 10.29 -12.97 4.31
CA ARG A 182 10.21 -14.18 5.11
C ARG A 182 9.23 -13.90 6.24
N GLU A 183 8.45 -14.91 6.61
CA GLU A 183 7.61 -14.85 7.80
C GLU A 183 8.51 -14.81 9.05
N PHE A 184 8.71 -13.60 9.58
CA PHE A 184 9.34 -13.38 10.88
C PHE A 184 8.23 -13.27 11.95
N GLY A 185 8.56 -13.60 13.20
CA GLY A 185 7.56 -13.73 14.26
C GLY A 185 6.91 -12.41 14.66
N ASN A 186 5.66 -12.20 14.24
CA ASN A 186 4.82 -11.08 14.66
C ASN A 186 4.30 -11.21 16.12
N ASP A 187 4.68 -12.28 16.82
CA ASP A 187 4.18 -12.66 18.15
C ASP A 187 4.48 -11.62 19.26
N ASN A 188 5.45 -10.73 19.04
CA ASN A 188 5.87 -9.70 20.01
C ASN A 188 5.44 -8.27 19.60
N GLN A 189 4.51 -8.12 18.65
CA GLN A 189 4.02 -6.81 18.25
C GLN A 189 3.11 -6.19 19.31
N ALA A 190 3.18 -4.86 19.44
CA ALA A 190 2.30 -4.11 20.33
C ALA A 190 0.82 -4.32 19.99
N ASP A 191 -0.05 -4.05 20.96
CA ASP A 191 -1.49 -4.12 20.72
C ASP A 191 -2.03 -2.92 19.94
N GLU A 192 -1.53 -1.73 20.22
CA GLU A 192 -2.00 -0.45 19.67
C GLU A 192 -0.88 0.33 18.97
N CYS A 193 -1.27 1.16 18.00
CA CYS A 193 -0.36 2.10 17.34
C CYS A 193 -0.09 3.30 18.27
N PRO A 194 1.17 3.73 18.45
CA PRO A 194 1.49 4.98 19.15
C PRO A 194 0.78 6.17 18.50
N LYS A 195 0.25 7.10 19.32
CA LYS A 195 -0.52 8.26 18.83
C LYS A 195 0.28 9.26 18.03
N ASN A 196 1.60 9.31 18.25
CA ASN A 196 2.53 10.19 17.56
C ASN A 196 3.09 9.60 16.26
N VAL A 197 2.79 8.33 15.94
CA VAL A 197 3.29 7.66 14.73
C VAL A 197 2.14 7.47 13.74
N TRP A 198 2.27 8.02 12.55
CA TRP A 198 1.40 7.68 11.43
C TRP A 198 1.90 6.38 10.80
N PHE A 199 1.03 5.39 10.71
CA PHE A 199 1.34 4.08 10.16
C PHE A 199 0.11 3.50 9.48
N ALA A 200 0.28 2.93 8.29
CA ALA A 200 -0.75 2.28 7.50
C ALA A 200 -0.33 0.88 7.05
N ASN A 201 -1.28 -0.06 7.11
CA ASN A 201 -1.08 -1.43 6.65
C ASN A 201 -1.17 -1.54 5.13
N GLN A 202 -0.41 -2.48 4.57
CA GLN A 202 -0.60 -2.97 3.21
C GLN A 202 -1.78 -3.93 3.20
N LEU A 203 -2.77 -3.68 2.33
CA LEU A 203 -3.85 -4.63 2.16
C LEU A 203 -3.38 -5.88 1.40
N PRO A 204 -3.96 -7.06 1.70
CA PRO A 204 -3.59 -8.31 1.04
C PRO A 204 -3.69 -8.25 -0.48
N ALA A 205 -2.73 -8.89 -1.16
CA ALA A 205 -2.68 -9.04 -2.62
C ALA A 205 -2.54 -7.72 -3.42
N GLN A 206 -1.90 -6.71 -2.84
CA GLN A 206 -1.48 -5.49 -3.54
C GLN A 206 0.05 -5.39 -3.62
N ASN A 207 0.58 -4.94 -4.75
CA ASN A 207 2.02 -4.67 -4.94
C ASN A 207 2.38 -3.23 -4.54
N SER A 208 1.68 -2.67 -3.56
CA SER A 208 1.77 -1.26 -3.18
C SER A 208 2.89 -0.93 -2.18
N CYS A 209 3.66 -1.94 -1.75
CA CYS A 209 4.69 -1.88 -0.70
C CYS A 209 5.66 -0.69 -0.86
N ALA A 210 6.25 -0.48 -2.04
CA ALA A 210 7.19 0.63 -2.27
C ALA A 210 6.57 2.01 -2.02
N THR A 211 5.37 2.25 -2.55
CA THR A 211 4.66 3.53 -2.40
C THR A 211 4.12 3.71 -0.99
N LEU A 212 3.67 2.63 -0.36
CA LEU A 212 3.23 2.66 1.04
C LEU A 212 4.40 2.94 1.99
N ALA A 213 5.59 2.40 1.74
CA ALA A 213 6.80 2.71 2.49
C ALA A 213 7.17 4.20 2.38
N MET A 214 7.15 4.77 1.18
CA MET A 214 7.33 6.22 0.98
C MET A 214 6.30 7.05 1.76
N ILE A 215 5.00 6.70 1.67
CA ILE A 215 3.95 7.43 2.39
C ILE A 215 4.07 7.28 3.91
N ASN A 216 4.40 6.09 4.41
CA ASN A 216 4.69 5.87 5.84
C ASN A 216 5.84 6.77 6.33
N ILE A 217 6.85 7.08 5.50
CA ILE A 217 7.89 8.08 5.84
C ILE A 217 7.31 9.51 5.80
N LEU A 218 6.69 9.90 4.69
CA LEU A 218 6.18 11.27 4.47
C LEU A 218 5.17 11.71 5.53
N MET A 219 4.26 10.82 5.93
CA MET A 219 3.19 11.16 6.89
C MET A 219 3.71 11.37 8.32
N ASN A 220 4.92 10.91 8.63
CA ASN A 220 5.59 11.17 9.91
C ASN A 220 6.47 12.44 9.89
N GLN A 221 6.61 13.12 8.75
CA GLN A 221 7.27 14.42 8.71
C GLN A 221 6.31 15.49 9.29
N SER A 222 6.79 16.28 10.25
CA SER A 222 5.99 17.32 10.90
C SER A 222 6.05 18.63 10.13
N ASP A 223 7.25 19.20 9.98
CA ASP A 223 7.48 20.54 9.40
C ASP A 223 8.69 20.59 8.44
N GLU A 224 9.48 19.52 8.34
CA GLU A 224 10.75 19.52 7.59
C GLU A 224 10.58 19.25 6.08
N ALA A 225 9.45 18.68 5.66
CA ALA A 225 9.19 18.31 4.26
C ALA A 225 7.81 18.79 3.81
N VAL A 226 7.75 19.48 2.67
CA VAL A 226 6.49 19.90 2.03
C VAL A 226 5.94 18.72 1.23
N ILE A 227 4.98 18.00 1.80
CA ILE A 227 4.42 16.75 1.20
C ILE A 227 3.31 17.01 0.16
N GLY A 228 2.74 18.22 0.15
CA GLY A 228 1.79 18.67 -0.87
C GLY A 228 0.32 18.47 -0.46
N GLU A 229 -0.54 19.34 -0.99
CA GLU A 229 -1.96 19.50 -0.58
C GLU A 229 -2.74 18.18 -0.50
N HIS A 230 -2.62 17.31 -1.52
CA HIS A 230 -3.35 16.04 -1.54
C HIS A 230 -2.89 15.05 -0.47
N LEU A 231 -1.61 15.04 -0.12
CA LEU A 231 -1.08 14.20 0.96
C LEU A 231 -1.41 14.77 2.33
N GLU A 232 -1.38 16.10 2.50
CA GLU A 232 -1.83 16.80 3.71
C GLU A 232 -3.31 16.52 4.00
N GLN A 233 -4.19 16.71 3.01
CA GLN A 233 -5.62 16.39 3.12
C GLN A 233 -5.86 14.92 3.48
N PHE A 234 -5.06 14.00 2.93
CA PHE A 234 -5.14 12.57 3.26
C PHE A 234 -4.63 12.26 4.68
N LYS A 235 -3.57 12.94 5.14
CA LYS A 235 -3.03 12.84 6.51
C LYS A 235 -4.09 13.25 7.53
N ASP A 236 -4.73 14.39 7.31
CA ASP A 236 -5.80 14.92 8.17
C ASP A 236 -7.03 14.01 8.19
N PHE A 237 -7.51 13.61 7.00
CA PHE A 237 -8.66 12.69 6.87
C PHE A 237 -8.44 11.36 7.61
N THR A 238 -7.22 10.83 7.57
CA THR A 238 -6.87 9.53 8.15
C THR A 238 -6.24 9.61 9.55
N ASN A 239 -6.18 10.80 10.16
CA ASN A 239 -5.50 11.02 11.44
C ASN A 239 -6.02 10.09 12.54
N HIS A 240 -7.35 9.97 12.66
CA HIS A 240 -8.02 9.16 13.69
C HIS A 240 -8.27 7.69 13.29
N PHE A 241 -7.76 7.24 12.13
CA PHE A 241 -7.98 5.89 11.64
C PHE A 241 -6.98 4.90 12.26
N THR A 242 -7.41 3.65 12.45
CA THR A 242 -6.48 2.54 12.73
C THR A 242 -5.55 2.28 11.54
N PRO A 243 -4.36 1.67 11.73
CA PRO A 243 -3.46 1.34 10.62
C PRO A 243 -4.11 0.52 9.48
N TYR A 244 -5.04 -0.36 9.82
CA TYR A 244 -5.82 -1.12 8.84
C TYR A 244 -6.73 -0.20 7.99
N GLN A 245 -7.50 0.69 8.64
CA GLN A 245 -8.36 1.66 7.97
C GLN A 245 -7.57 2.68 7.15
N ARG A 246 -6.36 3.06 7.59
CA ARG A 246 -5.42 3.87 6.80
C ARG A 246 -4.99 3.12 5.53
N GLY A 247 -4.76 1.80 5.63
CA GLY A 247 -4.53 0.91 4.49
C GLY A 247 -5.71 0.83 3.52
N GLU A 248 -6.95 0.74 4.03
CA GLU A 248 -8.17 0.78 3.21
C GLU A 248 -8.36 2.14 2.50
N ALA A 249 -8.15 3.25 3.21
CA ALA A 249 -8.18 4.58 2.64
C ALA A 249 -7.10 4.75 1.55
N PHE A 250 -5.88 4.27 1.79
CA PHE A 250 -4.78 4.32 0.83
C PHE A 250 -5.06 3.46 -0.42
N ALA A 251 -5.58 2.25 -0.25
CA ALA A 251 -5.95 1.38 -1.36
C ALA A 251 -7.08 1.94 -2.25
N SER A 252 -7.89 2.86 -1.70
CA SER A 252 -8.94 3.59 -2.42
C SER A 252 -8.52 5.01 -2.85
N PHE A 253 -7.28 5.43 -2.59
CA PHE A 253 -6.81 6.78 -2.90
C PHE A 253 -6.36 6.90 -4.36
N ASP A 254 -7.32 7.22 -5.24
CA ASP A 254 -7.12 7.24 -6.69
C ASP A 254 -6.02 8.20 -7.16
N PHE A 255 -5.74 9.30 -6.44
CA PHE A 255 -4.63 10.21 -6.75
C PHE A 255 -3.28 9.46 -6.75
N VAL A 256 -2.94 8.82 -5.62
CA VAL A 256 -1.71 8.04 -5.49
C VAL A 256 -1.74 6.80 -6.38
N LYS A 257 -2.88 6.10 -6.48
CA LYS A 257 -3.00 4.90 -7.33
C LYS A 257 -2.72 5.22 -8.80
N LYS A 258 -3.20 6.35 -9.33
CA LYS A 258 -2.92 6.81 -10.70
C LYS A 258 -1.44 7.14 -10.92
N ILE A 259 -0.79 7.77 -9.95
CA ILE A 259 0.66 8.07 -9.99
C ILE A 259 1.48 6.79 -9.97
N HIS A 260 1.18 5.87 -9.04
CA HIS A 260 1.85 4.57 -8.95
C HIS A 260 1.68 3.75 -10.24
N ASN A 261 0.44 3.59 -10.72
CA ASN A 261 0.15 2.86 -11.97
C ASN A 261 0.60 3.59 -13.24
N SER A 262 1.20 4.79 -13.15
CA SER A 262 1.76 5.49 -14.32
C SER A 262 2.88 4.69 -14.99
N PHE A 263 3.62 3.87 -14.23
CA PHE A 263 4.67 2.98 -14.72
C PHE A 263 4.14 1.66 -15.32
N ALA A 264 2.88 1.29 -15.05
CA ALA A 264 2.34 -0.02 -15.39
C ALA A 264 2.37 -0.32 -16.91
N LYS A 265 2.94 -1.49 -17.24
CA LYS A 265 2.85 -2.16 -18.54
C LYS A 265 1.62 -3.07 -18.58
N LYS A 266 1.24 -3.52 -19.78
CA LYS A 266 0.07 -4.40 -19.92
C LYS A 266 0.30 -5.78 -19.28
N MET A 267 1.55 -6.29 -19.25
CA MET A 267 1.92 -7.50 -18.51
C MET A 267 1.63 -7.38 -17.01
N ASP A 268 2.06 -6.31 -16.36
CA ASP A 268 1.97 -6.13 -14.90
C ASP A 268 0.51 -6.25 -14.42
N ILE A 269 -0.42 -5.65 -15.17
CA ILE A 269 -1.87 -5.77 -14.96
C ILE A 269 -2.33 -7.24 -15.07
N LEU A 270 -1.94 -7.93 -16.15
CA LEU A 270 -2.34 -9.32 -16.41
C LEU A 270 -1.74 -10.30 -15.39
N GLU A 271 -0.53 -10.04 -14.90
CA GLU A 271 0.14 -10.84 -13.88
C GLU A 271 -0.45 -10.60 -12.49
N GLY A 272 -0.74 -9.35 -12.13
CA GLY A 272 -1.48 -8.99 -10.92
C GLY A 272 -2.86 -9.66 -10.88
N ASP A 273 -3.64 -9.56 -11.96
CA ASP A 273 -4.96 -10.20 -12.06
C ASP A 273 -4.87 -11.73 -11.96
N LYS A 274 -3.87 -12.35 -12.60
CA LYS A 274 -3.60 -13.80 -12.51
C LYS A 274 -3.21 -14.23 -11.09
N HIS A 275 -2.39 -13.44 -10.40
CA HIS A 275 -1.98 -13.70 -9.03
C HIS A 275 -3.17 -13.57 -8.06
N LEU A 276 -3.94 -12.49 -8.18
CA LEU A 276 -5.17 -12.27 -7.40
C LEU A 276 -6.20 -13.39 -7.64
N SER A 277 -6.44 -13.78 -8.89
CA SER A 277 -7.31 -14.92 -9.24
C SER A 277 -6.84 -16.23 -8.58
N SER A 278 -5.53 -16.46 -8.55
CA SER A 278 -4.94 -17.64 -7.89
C SER A 278 -5.15 -17.62 -6.37
N LYS A 279 -5.01 -16.44 -5.74
CA LYS A 279 -5.26 -16.21 -4.30
C LYS A 279 -6.72 -16.42 -3.93
N VAL A 280 -7.65 -15.80 -4.66
CA VAL A 280 -9.10 -15.96 -4.44
C VAL A 280 -9.49 -17.43 -4.52
N ARG A 281 -9.07 -18.13 -5.59
CA ARG A 281 -9.35 -19.56 -5.78
C ARG A 281 -8.70 -20.44 -4.70
N ARG A 282 -7.56 -20.05 -4.11
CA ARG A 282 -6.96 -20.74 -2.94
C ARG A 282 -7.80 -20.52 -1.69
N ALA A 283 -8.19 -19.28 -1.40
CA ALA A 283 -9.02 -18.92 -0.25
C ALA A 283 -10.40 -19.63 -0.29
N GLU A 284 -11.03 -19.72 -1.45
CA GLU A 284 -12.27 -20.48 -1.66
C GLU A 284 -12.10 -21.98 -1.34
N ARG A 285 -11.03 -22.62 -1.85
CA ARG A 285 -10.74 -24.02 -1.54
C ARG A 285 -10.55 -24.25 -0.04
N LEU A 286 -9.81 -23.38 0.64
CA LEU A 286 -9.57 -23.46 2.08
C LEU A 286 -10.88 -23.28 2.88
N LYS A 287 -11.73 -22.31 2.49
CA LYS A 287 -13.07 -22.13 3.08
C LYS A 287 -13.93 -23.39 2.94
N VAL A 288 -13.98 -24.00 1.75
CA VAL A 288 -14.73 -25.25 1.50
C VAL A 288 -14.18 -26.41 2.33
N GLN A 289 -12.85 -26.55 2.44
CA GLN A 289 -12.21 -27.58 3.27
C GLN A 289 -12.55 -27.40 4.76
N ALA A 290 -12.40 -26.20 5.30
CA ALA A 290 -12.71 -25.90 6.70
C ALA A 290 -14.19 -26.14 7.05
N VAL A 291 -15.12 -25.90 6.11
CA VAL A 291 -16.54 -26.25 6.27
C VAL A 291 -16.73 -27.77 6.23
N ALA A 292 -16.10 -28.48 5.30
CA ALA A 292 -16.20 -29.93 5.17
C ALA A 292 -15.61 -30.67 6.39
N GLU A 293 -14.59 -30.12 7.05
CA GLU A 293 -14.03 -30.68 8.29
C GLU A 293 -14.97 -30.50 9.48
N LYS A 294 -15.61 -29.33 9.63
CA LYS A 294 -16.60 -29.07 10.68
C LYS A 294 -17.86 -29.94 10.59
N ILE A 295 -18.19 -30.45 9.40
CA ILE A 295 -19.39 -31.29 9.15
C ILE A 295 -19.11 -32.79 9.40
N LYS A 296 -17.84 -33.24 9.45
CA LYS A 296 -17.52 -34.65 9.69
C LYS A 296 -17.84 -35.05 11.14
N PRO A 297 -18.74 -36.03 11.38
CA PRO A 297 -19.03 -36.48 12.73
C PRO A 297 -17.82 -37.20 13.34
N SER A 298 -17.55 -36.97 14.62
CA SER A 298 -16.52 -37.64 15.41
C SER A 298 -16.84 -39.13 15.59
N LYS A 299 -16.53 -39.95 14.58
CA LYS A 299 -16.54 -41.41 14.69
C LYS A 299 -15.19 -41.89 15.21
N ARG A 300 -15.16 -42.29 16.49
CA ARG A 300 -14.07 -43.09 17.06
C ARG A 300 -13.86 -44.36 16.22
N SER A 301 -12.59 -44.68 16.01
CA SER A 301 -12.04 -45.95 15.49
C SER A 301 -12.61 -46.52 14.18
N THR A 302 -11.80 -46.51 13.12
CA THR A 302 -11.07 -47.72 12.70
C THR A 302 -9.98 -47.40 11.67
N LYS A 303 -9.00 -48.30 11.55
CA LYS A 303 -7.74 -48.16 10.81
C LYS A 303 -7.97 -48.12 9.29
N SER A 304 -8.41 -46.98 8.75
CA SER A 304 -8.52 -46.75 7.32
C SER A 304 -7.16 -46.41 6.70
N ARG A 305 -6.95 -46.82 5.44
CA ARG A 305 -5.69 -46.67 4.71
C ARG A 305 -5.29 -45.19 4.62
N ARG A 306 -4.03 -44.89 4.90
CA ARG A 306 -3.42 -43.58 4.55
C ARG A 306 -3.66 -43.35 3.05
N SER A 307 -4.54 -42.41 2.71
CA SER A 307 -4.49 -41.73 1.42
C SER A 307 -3.20 -40.91 1.41
N SER A 308 -2.26 -41.25 0.54
CA SER A 308 -1.02 -40.48 0.42
C SER A 308 -1.34 -39.01 0.11
N PRO A 309 -0.62 -38.04 0.69
CA PRO A 309 -0.83 -36.62 0.40
C PRO A 309 -0.49 -36.26 -1.05
N ASP A 310 0.19 -37.14 -1.79
CA ASP A 310 0.63 -36.96 -3.18
C ASP A 310 -0.50 -36.83 -4.23
N SER A 311 -1.77 -36.86 -3.81
CA SER A 311 -2.92 -36.51 -4.67
C SER A 311 -3.27 -35.02 -4.64
N VAL A 312 -2.58 -34.20 -3.83
CA VAL A 312 -2.66 -32.74 -3.93
C VAL A 312 -1.90 -32.30 -5.18
N GLY A 313 -2.63 -32.16 -6.28
CA GLY A 313 -2.07 -31.74 -7.58
C GLY A 313 -1.23 -30.48 -7.45
N SER A 314 0.04 -30.59 -7.85
CA SER A 314 1.11 -29.59 -7.70
C SER A 314 0.64 -28.16 -7.94
N ASN A 315 0.52 -27.39 -6.85
CA ASN A 315 0.25 -25.95 -6.85
C ASN A 315 1.07 -25.22 -5.76
N ASN A 316 2.08 -25.88 -5.17
CA ASN A 316 3.03 -25.25 -4.23
C ASN A 316 3.81 -24.08 -4.87
N SER A 317 3.81 -23.96 -6.21
CA SER A 317 4.41 -22.82 -6.90
C SER A 317 3.87 -21.47 -6.44
N SER A 318 2.60 -21.39 -6.00
CA SER A 318 2.04 -20.13 -5.49
C SER A 318 2.58 -19.73 -4.12
N GLU A 319 2.89 -20.69 -3.24
CA GLU A 319 3.48 -20.39 -1.92
C GLU A 319 4.98 -20.10 -2.05
N SER A 320 5.71 -20.88 -2.87
CA SER A 320 7.14 -20.64 -3.09
C SER A 320 7.44 -19.32 -3.80
N VAL A 321 6.49 -18.78 -4.56
CA VAL A 321 6.62 -17.44 -5.18
C VAL A 321 6.41 -16.33 -4.14
N GLU A 322 5.50 -16.49 -3.18
CA GLU A 322 5.29 -15.49 -2.12
C GLU A 322 6.46 -15.46 -1.13
N SER A 323 7.02 -16.62 -0.75
CA SER A 323 8.24 -16.69 0.08
C SER A 323 9.52 -16.24 -0.63
N SER A 324 9.42 -15.83 -1.89
CA SER A 324 10.53 -15.30 -2.71
C SER A 324 10.30 -13.86 -3.16
N ALA A 325 9.11 -13.31 -2.92
CA ALA A 325 8.77 -11.95 -3.29
C ALA A 325 9.63 -10.94 -2.52
N HIS A 326 10.02 -9.85 -3.17
CA HIS A 326 10.68 -8.75 -2.49
C HIS A 326 9.65 -7.89 -1.76
N HIS A 327 10.01 -7.36 -0.60
CA HIS A 327 9.16 -6.52 0.24
C HIS A 327 9.91 -5.28 0.70
N TYR A 328 9.20 -4.14 0.73
CA TYR A 328 9.74 -2.85 1.14
C TYR A 328 9.27 -2.50 2.55
N ILE A 329 10.19 -2.10 3.41
CA ILE A 329 9.92 -1.54 4.73
C ILE A 329 10.56 -0.18 4.88
N ALA A 330 9.98 0.67 5.72
CA ALA A 330 10.51 1.99 6.03
C ALA A 330 11.12 2.05 7.44
N PHE A 331 12.15 2.87 7.61
CA PHE A 331 12.67 3.31 8.90
C PHE A 331 12.58 4.83 8.97
N VAL A 332 12.02 5.37 10.05
CA VAL A 332 11.78 6.82 10.20
C VAL A 332 12.01 7.28 11.64
N PRO A 333 12.69 8.42 11.88
CA PRO A 333 12.72 9.07 13.19
C PRO A 333 11.39 9.76 13.50
N VAL A 334 10.85 9.56 14.70
CA VAL A 334 9.66 10.25 15.19
C VAL A 334 9.88 10.65 16.64
N GLY A 335 10.13 11.95 16.88
CA GLY A 335 10.73 12.41 18.13
C GLY A 335 12.10 11.76 18.33
N ASN A 336 12.45 11.40 19.56
CA ASN A 336 13.73 10.76 19.92
C ASN A 336 13.76 9.23 19.70
N GLN A 337 12.94 8.69 18.80
CA GLN A 337 12.82 7.25 18.56
C GLN A 337 12.77 6.90 17.07
N VAL A 338 13.49 5.85 16.68
CA VAL A 338 13.48 5.26 15.33
C VAL A 338 12.42 4.16 15.28
N TRP A 339 11.58 4.20 14.25
CA TRP A 339 10.48 3.26 14.03
C TRP A 339 10.68 2.48 12.73
N LYS A 340 10.52 1.15 12.80
CA LYS A 340 10.31 0.28 11.63
C LYS A 340 8.83 0.29 11.28
N LEU A 341 8.52 0.74 10.07
CA LEU A 341 7.18 0.77 9.48
C LEU A 341 7.11 -0.26 8.35
N ASP A 342 6.65 -1.46 8.68
CA ASP A 342 6.45 -2.57 7.76
C ASP A 342 4.94 -2.72 7.48
N GLY A 343 4.52 -2.57 6.23
CA GLY A 343 3.09 -2.64 5.88
C GLY A 343 2.40 -3.98 6.22
N LEU A 344 3.18 -5.06 6.39
CA LEU A 344 2.69 -6.39 6.75
C LEU A 344 2.65 -6.66 8.27
N ASP A 345 3.25 -5.78 9.08
CA ASP A 345 3.17 -5.84 10.55
C ASP A 345 1.81 -5.35 11.06
N LYS A 346 1.32 -5.88 12.20
CA LYS A 346 0.09 -5.39 12.85
C LYS A 346 0.23 -3.93 13.31
N GLN A 347 1.41 -3.53 13.78
CA GLN A 347 1.71 -2.24 14.41
C GLN A 347 3.15 -1.80 14.07
N PRO A 348 3.48 -0.50 14.14
CA PRO A 348 4.85 -0.05 13.95
C PRO A 348 5.74 -0.55 15.09
N THR A 349 7.00 -0.88 14.79
CA THR A 349 7.94 -1.46 15.76
C THR A 349 9.02 -0.45 16.14
N PRO A 350 9.21 -0.10 17.42
CA PRO A 350 10.32 0.74 17.84
C PRO A 350 11.65 -0.02 17.71
N VAL A 351 12.67 0.62 17.15
CA VAL A 351 13.99 0.00 16.90
C VAL A 351 15.04 0.47 17.90
N GLY A 352 15.05 1.76 18.22
CA GLY A 352 15.99 2.38 19.14
C GLY A 352 15.64 3.84 19.44
N SER A 353 16.29 4.42 20.44
CA SER A 353 16.16 5.85 20.80
C SER A 353 17.49 6.56 20.63
N PHE A 354 17.45 7.87 20.36
CA PHE A 354 18.63 8.71 20.17
C PHE A 354 18.46 10.06 20.89
N ASP A 355 19.55 10.57 21.46
CA ASP A 355 19.54 11.80 22.26
C ASP A 355 20.08 13.01 21.48
N THR A 356 19.16 13.84 21.00
CA THR A 356 19.46 15.09 20.28
C THR A 356 20.19 16.12 21.14
N ASP A 357 19.97 16.13 22.46
CA ASP A 357 20.60 17.09 23.38
C ASP A 357 22.08 16.75 23.61
N ASN A 358 22.42 15.46 23.51
CA ASN A 358 23.80 14.96 23.50
C ASN A 358 24.44 14.95 22.09
N GLY A 359 23.76 15.51 21.09
CA GLY A 359 24.26 15.59 19.71
C GLY A 359 24.22 14.27 18.95
N GLU A 360 23.45 13.29 19.41
CA GLU A 360 23.25 12.05 18.67
C GLU A 360 22.28 12.25 17.50
N THR A 361 22.49 11.46 16.45
CA THR A 361 21.59 11.39 15.29
C THR A 361 20.90 10.04 15.26
N TRP A 362 19.73 9.98 14.64
CA TRP A 362 18.97 8.73 14.45
C TRP A 362 19.65 7.68 13.54
N LEU A 363 20.79 8.02 12.93
CA LEU A 363 21.62 7.17 12.06
C LEU A 363 22.60 6.24 12.81
N ARG A 364 22.51 6.16 14.14
CA ARG A 364 23.48 5.48 15.02
C ARG A 364 23.18 3.98 15.21
#